data_AF-V6JTM5-F1
#
_entry.id   AF-V6JTM5-F1
#
_cell.length_a   1.000
_cell.length_b   1.000
_cell.length_c   1.000
_cell.angle_alpha   90.00
_cell.angle_beta   90.00
_cell.angle_gamma   90.00
#
_symmetry.space_group_name_H-M   'P 1'
#
loop_
_entity.id
_entity.type
_entity.pdbx_description
1 polymer ?
#
loop_
_entity_poly.entity_id
_entity_poly.type
_entity_poly.pdbx_seq_one_letter_code
_entity_poly.pdbx_strand_id
1 'polypeptide(L)'
;MSTPPPSDARDGSPSRRSRRTITLAWFVAILAAAGLLVLLLVRGGIGDAGGSLLTVAWVLIPLSLALSTWTRKKQRDRYRRRFPTLDVLRQHVDADALRKVRDRDGQNQAVKRLRHQIPEMPLTDAVQLIKSL
;
A
#
# COMPACT_ATOMS: atom_id res chain seq x y z
N MET A 1 -51.32 16.87 -27.70
CA MET A 1 -51.13 16.28 -26.35
C MET A 1 -49.66 15.91 -26.26
N SER A 2 -48.84 16.84 -25.78
CA SER A 2 -47.38 16.78 -25.87
C SER A 2 -46.81 16.41 -24.50
N THR A 3 -46.13 15.27 -24.43
CA THR A 3 -45.42 14.82 -23.23
C THR A 3 -44.09 15.57 -23.12
N PRO A 4 -43.73 16.12 -21.94
CA PRO A 4 -42.42 16.73 -21.75
C PRO A 4 -41.32 15.66 -21.69
N PRO A 5 -40.09 15.97 -22.12
CA PRO A 5 -38.97 15.04 -22.05
C PRO A 5 -38.52 14.78 -20.60
N PRO A 6 -37.94 13.60 -20.32
CA PRO A 6 -37.45 13.25 -19.00
C PRO A 6 -36.30 14.16 -18.56
N SER A 7 -36.41 14.67 -17.34
CA SER A 7 -35.40 15.49 -16.69
C SER A 7 -34.07 14.75 -16.61
N ASP A 8 -33.04 15.34 -17.23
CA ASP A 8 -31.65 14.96 -17.07
C ASP A 8 -31.27 14.72 -15.61
N ALA A 9 -30.85 13.49 -15.34
CA ALA A 9 -29.57 13.17 -14.75
C ALA A 9 -28.89 14.31 -13.95
N ARG A 10 -29.43 14.63 -12.77
CA ARG A 10 -28.56 15.05 -11.65
C ARG A 10 -27.95 13.80 -11.05
N ASP A 11 -26.93 13.29 -11.75
CA ASP A 11 -25.95 12.37 -11.22
C ASP A 11 -25.16 13.06 -10.11
N GLY A 12 -25.77 13.15 -8.93
CA GLY A 12 -25.13 13.50 -7.69
C GLY A 12 -24.39 12.28 -7.16
N SER A 13 -23.46 11.70 -7.92
CA SER A 13 -22.56 10.69 -7.37
C SER A 13 -21.68 11.38 -6.31
N PRO A 14 -21.83 11.07 -5.00
CA PRO A 14 -20.98 11.66 -3.99
C PRO A 14 -19.55 11.21 -4.26
N SER A 15 -18.77 12.17 -4.71
CA SER A 15 -17.35 12.10 -5.00
C SER A 15 -16.61 10.98 -4.25
N ARG A 16 -16.13 10.00 -5.02
CA ARG A 16 -15.16 8.96 -4.62
C ARG A 16 -13.85 9.54 -4.05
N ARG A 17 -13.70 10.88 -4.09
CA ARG A 17 -12.62 11.69 -3.52
C ARG A 17 -12.77 11.89 -1.99
N SER A 18 -13.98 11.81 -1.43
CA SER A 18 -14.27 12.05 -0.01
C SER A 18 -13.80 10.94 0.95
N ARG A 19 -13.72 9.68 0.49
CA ARG A 19 -13.27 8.57 1.36
C ARG A 19 -11.80 8.67 1.77
N ARG A 20 -10.95 9.37 1.01
CA ARG A 20 -9.51 9.50 1.31
C ARG A 20 -9.22 10.64 2.29
N THR A 21 -10.01 11.71 2.24
CA THR A 21 -9.86 12.85 3.15
C THR A 21 -10.34 12.51 4.55
N ILE A 22 -11.40 11.69 4.68
CA ILE A 22 -11.90 11.22 5.99
C ILE A 22 -10.84 10.37 6.71
N THR A 23 -10.14 9.47 6.00
CA THR A 23 -9.08 8.68 6.62
C THR A 23 -7.88 9.53 7.03
N LEU A 24 -7.46 10.49 6.19
CA LEU A 24 -6.36 11.39 6.51
C LEU A 24 -6.69 12.32 7.68
N ALA A 25 -7.92 12.84 7.74
CA ALA A 25 -8.39 13.67 8.84
C ALA A 25 -8.35 12.90 10.17
N TRP A 26 -8.76 11.63 10.17
CA TRP A 26 -8.67 10.77 11.36
C TRP A 26 -7.22 10.51 11.79
N PHE A 27 -6.29 10.28 10.86
CA PHE A 27 -4.86 10.13 11.20
C PHE A 27 -4.27 11.41 11.80
N VAL A 28 -4.59 12.58 11.23
CA VAL A 28 -4.15 13.87 11.76
C VAL A 28 -4.74 14.12 13.14
N ALA A 29 -6.02 13.79 13.36
CA ALA A 29 -6.66 13.90 14.67
C ALA A 29 -6.01 12.99 15.72
N ILE A 30 -5.68 11.74 15.37
CA ILE A 30 -4.96 10.81 16.26
C ILE A 30 -3.56 11.34 16.58
N LEU A 31 -2.83 11.83 15.59
CA LEU A 31 -1.50 12.41 15.79
C LEU A 31 -1.55 13.66 16.68
N ALA A 32 -2.54 14.53 16.47
CA ALA A 32 -2.75 15.72 17.28
C ALA A 32 -3.13 15.35 18.73
N ALA A 33 -4.02 14.37 18.92
CA ALA A 33 -4.39 13.88 20.24
C ALA A 33 -3.20 13.23 20.97
N ALA A 34 -2.38 12.44 20.27
CA ALA A 34 -1.18 11.85 20.83
C ALA A 34 -0.14 12.92 21.22
N GLY A 35 0.09 13.91 20.35
CA GLY A 35 0.97 15.05 20.66
C GLY A 35 0.49 15.87 21.85
N LEU A 36 -0.83 16.10 21.94
CA LEU A 36 -1.44 16.80 23.07
C LEU A 36 -1.31 16.00 24.37
N LEU A 37 -1.49 14.68 24.32
CA LEU A 37 -1.32 13.79 25.47
C LEU A 37 0.13 13.82 25.96
N VAL A 38 1.11 13.76 25.06
CA VAL A 38 2.54 13.89 25.41
C VAL A 38 2.83 15.25 26.03
N LEU A 39 2.31 16.33 25.44
CA LEU A 39 2.48 17.69 25.98
C LEU A 39 1.88 17.82 27.39
N LEU A 40 0.71 17.24 27.63
CA LEU A 40 0.07 17.20 28.95
C LEU A 40 0.88 16.39 29.97
N LEU A 41 1.48 15.27 29.57
CA LEU A 41 2.34 14.45 30.43
C LEU A 41 3.65 15.18 30.81
N VAL A 42 4.26 15.89 29.86
CA VAL A 42 5.47 16.70 30.11
C VAL A 42 5.14 17.90 31.01
N ARG A 43 4.04 18.62 30.74
CA ARG A 43 3.64 19.81 31.50
C ARG A 43 3.09 19.47 32.89
N GLY A 44 2.53 18.27 33.06
CA GLY A 44 2.03 17.75 34.33
C GLY A 44 3.12 17.32 35.31
N GLY A 45 4.40 17.30 34.89
CA GLY A 45 5.52 16.96 35.77
C GLY A 45 5.54 15.50 36.23
N ILE A 46 4.82 14.61 35.55
CA ILE A 46 4.69 13.18 35.93
C ILE A 46 5.82 12.31 35.31
N GLY A 47 6.71 12.89 34.51
CA GLY A 47 7.71 12.13 33.76
C GLY A 47 9.09 12.16 34.38
N ASP A 48 9.43 11.17 35.23
CA ASP A 48 10.80 10.67 35.28
C ASP A 48 11.26 10.35 33.85
N ALA A 49 12.55 10.51 33.56
CA ALA A 49 13.12 10.35 32.20
C ALA A 49 12.67 9.05 31.49
N GLY A 50 12.33 7.99 32.23
CA GLY A 50 11.75 6.74 31.69
C GLY A 50 10.35 6.85 31.08
N GLY A 51 9.47 7.73 31.59
CA GLY A 51 8.12 7.92 31.05
C GLY A 51 8.10 8.63 29.69
N SER A 52 9.06 9.52 29.47
CA SER A 52 9.23 10.21 28.19
C SER A 52 9.67 9.26 27.05
N LEU A 53 10.49 8.25 27.36
CA LEU A 53 10.91 7.24 26.40
C LEU A 53 9.76 6.32 25.98
N LEU A 54 8.92 5.91 26.94
CA LEU A 54 7.76 5.05 26.66
C LEU A 54 6.73 5.73 25.76
N THR A 55 6.46 7.02 25.98
CA THR A 55 5.51 7.78 25.14
C THR A 55 6.02 7.96 23.71
N VAL A 56 7.31 8.27 23.54
CA VAL A 56 7.93 8.36 22.20
C VAL A 56 7.87 7.01 21.48
N ALA A 57 8.11 5.89 22.18
CA ALA A 57 7.97 4.55 21.61
C ALA A 57 6.51 4.29 21.15
N TRP A 58 5.52 4.67 21.95
CA TRP A 58 4.11 4.52 21.60
C TRP A 58 3.65 5.34 20.39
N VAL A 59 4.36 6.42 20.03
CA VAL A 59 4.07 7.19 18.81
C VAL A 59 4.87 6.66 17.61
N LEU A 60 6.14 6.31 17.82
CA LEU A 60 7.01 5.83 16.74
C LEU A 60 6.61 4.46 16.20
N ILE A 61 6.19 3.53 17.06
CA ILE A 61 5.76 2.18 16.64
C ILE A 61 4.57 2.23 15.66
N PRO A 62 3.43 2.89 15.98
CA PRO A 62 2.32 2.99 15.04
C PRO A 62 2.66 3.84 13.82
N LEU A 63 3.48 4.89 13.96
CA LEU A 63 3.93 5.69 12.81
C LEU A 63 4.77 4.87 11.83
N SER A 64 5.68 4.03 12.32
CA SER A 64 6.48 3.11 11.51
C SER A 64 5.62 2.07 10.80
N LEU A 65 4.64 1.48 11.51
CA LEU A 65 3.67 0.56 10.90
C LEU A 65 2.81 1.24 9.82
N ALA A 66 2.36 2.48 10.07
CA ALA A 66 1.58 3.24 9.10
C ALA A 66 2.38 3.56 7.84
N LEU A 67 3.64 3.98 7.98
CA LEU A 67 4.53 4.24 6.84
C LEU A 67 4.86 2.95 6.06
N SER A 68 5.14 1.85 6.76
CA SER A 68 5.38 0.53 6.15
C SER A 68 4.16 0.02 5.36
N THR A 69 2.96 0.13 5.93
CA THR A 69 1.74 -0.31 5.25
C THR A 69 1.38 0.60 4.07
N TRP A 70 1.65 1.90 4.17
CA TRP A 70 1.35 2.86 3.11
C TRP A 70 2.30 2.72 1.92
N THR A 71 3.60 2.52 2.18
CA THR A 71 4.60 2.24 1.12
C THR A 71 4.28 0.93 0.40
N ARG A 72 3.93 -0.14 1.13
CA ARG A 72 3.48 -1.42 0.55
C ARG A 72 2.21 -1.27 -0.29
N LYS A 73 1.24 -0.48 0.18
CA LYS A 73 -0.02 -0.25 -0.54
C LYS A 73 0.21 0.56 -1.82
N LYS A 74 1.07 1.59 -1.76
CA LYS A 74 1.43 2.41 -2.91
C LYS A 74 2.23 1.62 -3.95
N GLN A 75 3.12 0.72 -3.51
CA GLN A 75 3.82 -0.22 -4.39
C GLN A 75 2.85 -1.19 -5.06
N ARG A 76 1.91 -1.79 -4.31
CA ARG A 76 0.87 -2.66 -4.87
C ARG A 76 -0.04 -1.92 -5.87
N ASP A 77 -0.41 -0.69 -5.58
CA ASP A 77 -1.24 0.12 -6.48
C ASP A 77 -0.47 0.50 -7.76
N ARG A 78 0.84 0.77 -7.69
CA ARG A 78 1.69 0.99 -8.86
C ARG A 78 1.82 -0.27 -9.71
N TYR A 79 2.09 -1.41 -9.07
CA TYR A 79 2.17 -2.70 -9.74
C TYR A 79 0.86 -3.06 -10.45
N ARG A 80 -0.29 -2.98 -9.75
CA ARG A 80 -1.61 -3.27 -10.35
C ARG A 80 -1.98 -2.34 -11.50
N ARG A 81 -1.52 -1.09 -11.49
CA ARG A 81 -1.72 -0.16 -12.60
C ARG A 81 -0.86 -0.51 -13.80
N ARG A 82 0.36 -1.00 -13.57
CA ARG A 82 1.34 -1.30 -14.63
C ARG A 82 1.14 -2.69 -15.24
N PHE A 83 0.69 -3.64 -14.43
CA PHE A 83 0.44 -5.03 -14.81
C PHE A 83 -0.93 -5.48 -14.26
N PRO A 84 -2.03 -5.11 -14.93
CA PRO A 84 -3.38 -5.47 -14.49
C PRO A 84 -3.66 -6.97 -14.62
N THR A 85 -2.98 -7.68 -15.53
CA THR A 85 -3.12 -9.12 -15.76
C THR A 85 -1.77 -9.82 -15.90
N LEU A 86 -1.73 -11.11 -15.54
CA LEU A 86 -0.57 -11.99 -15.66
C LEU A 86 -0.10 -12.15 -17.11
N ASP A 87 -1.00 -12.05 -18.10
CA ASP A 87 -0.66 -12.16 -19.52
C ASP A 87 0.14 -10.96 -20.03
N VAL A 88 -0.18 -9.73 -19.57
CA VAL A 88 0.60 -8.52 -19.90
C VAL A 88 2.00 -8.61 -19.30
N LEU A 89 2.11 -9.22 -18.12
CA LEU A 89 3.38 -9.47 -17.46
C LEU A 89 4.23 -10.51 -18.22
N ARG A 90 3.61 -11.57 -18.75
CA ARG A 90 4.28 -12.55 -19.62
C ARG A 90 4.79 -11.94 -20.92
N GLN A 91 4.09 -10.96 -21.50
CA GLN A 91 4.59 -10.26 -22.68
C GLN A 91 5.79 -9.36 -22.39
N HIS A 92 5.93 -8.86 -21.16
CA HIS A 92 7.05 -7.99 -20.77
C HIS A 92 8.27 -8.74 -20.26
N VAL A 93 8.13 -10.03 -20.01
CA VAL A 93 9.16 -10.85 -19.35
C VAL A 93 9.49 -12.02 -20.25
N ASP A 94 10.77 -12.26 -20.48
CA ASP A 94 11.26 -13.37 -21.30
C ASP A 94 10.97 -14.71 -20.60
N ALA A 95 9.81 -15.29 -20.97
CA ALA A 95 9.29 -16.54 -20.43
C ALA A 95 10.23 -17.72 -20.69
N ASP A 96 10.89 -17.75 -21.85
CA ASP A 96 11.82 -18.81 -22.22
C ASP A 96 13.12 -18.72 -21.42
N ALA A 97 13.63 -17.50 -21.19
CA ALA A 97 14.77 -17.28 -20.31
C ALA A 97 14.46 -17.71 -18.87
N LEU A 98 13.27 -17.38 -18.36
CA LEU A 98 12.85 -17.81 -17.01
C LEU A 98 12.68 -19.31 -16.89
N ARG A 99 12.14 -19.97 -17.93
CA ARG A 99 12.00 -21.42 -17.97
C ARG A 99 13.36 -22.10 -17.92
N LYS A 100 14.32 -21.64 -18.72
CA LYS A 100 15.71 -22.15 -18.68
C LYS A 100 16.37 -21.96 -17.32
N VAL A 101 16.19 -20.80 -16.68
CA VAL A 101 16.74 -20.55 -15.34
C VAL A 101 16.05 -21.41 -14.28
N ARG A 102 14.73 -21.62 -14.39
CA ARG A 102 14.00 -22.52 -13.48
C ARG A 102 14.50 -23.94 -13.59
N ASP A 103 14.68 -24.44 -14.81
CA ASP A 103 15.04 -25.84 -15.05
C ASP A 103 16.53 -26.09 -14.72
N ARG A 104 17.40 -25.07 -14.84
CA ARG A 104 18.83 -25.16 -14.51
C ARG A 104 19.15 -24.89 -13.03
N ASP A 105 18.64 -23.79 -12.49
CA ASP A 105 19.04 -23.23 -11.19
C ASP A 105 17.94 -23.36 -10.12
N GLY A 106 16.77 -23.87 -10.50
CA GLY A 106 15.62 -24.07 -9.63
C GLY A 106 14.66 -22.88 -9.54
N GLN A 107 13.46 -23.15 -8.99
CA GLN A 107 12.38 -22.16 -8.88
C GLN A 107 12.77 -20.91 -8.09
N ASN A 108 13.51 -21.06 -6.99
CA ASN A 108 13.89 -19.93 -6.14
C ASN A 108 14.81 -18.93 -6.87
N GLN A 109 15.71 -19.42 -7.72
CA GLN A 109 16.59 -18.55 -8.50
C GLN A 109 15.86 -17.87 -9.64
N ALA A 110 14.92 -18.56 -10.29
CA ALA A 110 14.03 -17.93 -11.27
C ALA A 110 13.20 -16.80 -10.62
N VAL A 111 12.66 -17.00 -9.41
CA VAL A 111 11.88 -15.98 -8.67
C VAL A 111 12.76 -14.79 -8.34
N LYS A 112 13.99 -15.04 -7.87
CA LYS A 112 14.96 -13.98 -7.56
C LYS A 112 15.31 -13.15 -8.78
N ARG A 113 15.50 -13.80 -9.93
CA ARG A 113 15.84 -13.12 -11.20
C ARG A 113 14.66 -12.31 -11.75
N LEU A 114 13.44 -12.85 -11.67
CA LEU A 114 12.20 -12.15 -12.01
C LEU A 114 12.00 -10.90 -11.13
N ARG A 115 12.20 -11.03 -9.81
CA ARG A 115 12.11 -9.88 -8.89
C ARG A 115 13.24 -8.88 -9.04
N HIS A 116 14.37 -9.26 -9.63
CA HIS A 116 15.43 -8.31 -9.97
C HIS A 116 15.03 -7.45 -11.17
N GLN A 117 14.35 -8.03 -12.16
CA GLN A 117 13.81 -7.29 -13.30
C GLN A 117 12.61 -6.42 -12.92
N ILE A 118 11.76 -6.91 -12.01
CA ILE A 118 10.56 -6.21 -11.53
C ILE A 118 10.57 -6.15 -9.99
N PRO A 119 11.30 -5.18 -9.39
CA PRO A 119 11.47 -5.10 -7.93
C PRO A 119 10.17 -4.84 -7.17
N GLU A 120 9.18 -4.24 -7.82
CA GLU A 120 7.86 -3.93 -7.24
C GLU A 120 6.90 -5.14 -7.23
N MET A 121 7.29 -6.29 -7.81
CA MET A 121 6.44 -7.48 -7.91
C MET A 121 6.25 -8.16 -6.54
N PRO A 122 4.99 -8.48 -6.15
CA PRO A 122 4.71 -9.30 -4.99
C PRO A 122 5.35 -10.69 -5.12
N LEU A 123 5.94 -11.21 -4.04
CA LEU A 123 6.59 -12.53 -4.05
C LEU A 123 5.62 -13.64 -4.47
N THR A 124 4.36 -13.57 -4.03
CA THR A 124 3.31 -14.53 -4.37
C THR A 124 3.05 -14.60 -5.87
N ASP A 125 2.93 -13.43 -6.52
CA ASP A 125 2.68 -13.33 -7.97
C ASP A 125 3.89 -13.82 -8.77
N ALA A 126 5.11 -13.52 -8.30
CA ALA A 126 6.35 -13.99 -8.92
C ALA A 126 6.46 -15.52 -8.92
N VAL A 127 6.13 -16.15 -7.79
CA VAL A 127 6.08 -17.62 -7.66
C VAL A 127 4.99 -18.20 -8.55
N GLN A 128 3.80 -17.59 -8.57
CA GLN A 128 2.69 -18.05 -9.38
C GLN A 128 3.00 -17.99 -10.88
N LEU A 129 3.68 -16.93 -11.33
CA LEU A 129 4.15 -16.81 -12.72
C LEU A 129 5.09 -17.96 -13.08
N ILE A 130 6.12 -18.21 -12.27
CA ILE A 130 7.13 -19.24 -12.57
C ILE A 130 6.56 -20.66 -12.49
N LYS A 131 5.57 -20.89 -11.62
CA LYS A 131 4.85 -22.15 -11.55
C LYS A 131 3.93 -22.37 -12.76
N SER A 132 3.50 -21.29 -13.40
CA SER A 132 2.62 -21.33 -14.58
C SER A 132 3.37 -21.40 -15.93
N LEU A 133 4.70 -21.25 -15.91
CA LEU A 133 5.61 -21.47 -17.05
C LEU A 133 6.01 -22.96 -17.14
#